data_AF-A0A1E7EYH7-F1
#
_entry.id   AF-A0A1E7EYH7-F1
#
_cell.length_a   1.000
_cell.length_b   1.000
_cell.length_c   1.000
_cell.angle_alpha   90.00
_cell.angle_beta   90.00
_cell.angle_gamma   90.00
#
_symmetry.space_group_name_H-M   'P 1'
#
loop_
_entity.id
_entity.type
_entity.pdbx_description
1 polymer ?
#
loop_
_entity_poly.entity_id
_entity_poly.type
_entity_poly.pdbx_seq_one_letter_code
_entity_poly.pdbx_strand_id
1 'polypeptide(L)'
;MEYHIHNFADREEREYLRRQRFGRKLPTDKLESTNTAKKIEVLGVELQVANRSTWFPRLTHCDNIGTELYRSTETSDVTFIVGTPTSTSNSMEKEFMVHKCILALRARDLYELVITEEESLSSGITPEIILNDVDESSFDVMMEFIYTGKVPSFNTTGSSGDGRYNEYYDTATSILTTANRFGVMELKLYIESILIEKFLIPSTAAGLLLLADSHSCGLLKESSMNAYMVDSEAFMNDMDSNSNKNWKELQESTTLLTELLVYTNSGRKRYSYVVDDGDGTSDDADNFDITSLRERLQMVDLDVDGSREMLLERWKNHLHSSSTTTTDVAGRPLSPRSS
;
A
#
# COMPACT_ATOMS: atom_id res chain seq x y z
N MET A 1 -11.68 -50.40 -23.29
CA MET A 1 -13.02 -50.96 -23.03
C MET A 1 -13.32 -50.77 -21.55
N GLU A 2 -13.51 -49.56 -21.04
CA GLU A 2 -14.47 -48.50 -21.42
C GLU A 2 -15.86 -48.72 -20.78
N TYR A 3 -16.37 -47.62 -20.21
CA TYR A 3 -17.73 -47.34 -19.71
C TYR A 3 -18.19 -47.90 -18.35
N HIS A 4 -18.12 -47.05 -17.31
CA HIS A 4 -19.27 -46.73 -16.45
C HIS A 4 -19.00 -45.57 -15.48
N ILE A 5 -18.72 -44.37 -16.00
CA ILE A 5 -18.77 -43.11 -15.21
C ILE A 5 -19.44 -42.03 -16.05
N HIS A 6 -20.73 -42.22 -16.33
CA HIS A 6 -21.64 -41.15 -16.75
C HIS A 6 -23.03 -41.64 -16.41
N ASN A 7 -23.61 -41.14 -15.30
CA ASN A 7 -25.07 -41.08 -15.08
C ASN A 7 -25.51 -40.44 -13.74
N PHE A 8 -24.59 -39.95 -12.89
CA PHE A 8 -25.00 -39.22 -11.68
C PHE A 8 -25.24 -37.71 -11.91
N ALA A 9 -24.53 -37.07 -12.84
CA ALA A 9 -24.65 -35.63 -13.09
C ALA A 9 -25.96 -35.23 -13.81
N ASP A 10 -26.49 -36.07 -14.70
CA ASP A 10 -27.67 -35.74 -15.53
C ASP A 10 -29.01 -35.84 -14.76
N ARG A 11 -29.00 -36.40 -13.53
CA ARG A 11 -30.21 -36.55 -12.71
C ARG A 11 -30.49 -35.31 -11.84
N GLU A 12 -29.45 -34.66 -11.33
CA GLU A 12 -29.58 -33.43 -10.54
C GLU A 12 -29.87 -32.21 -11.43
N GLU A 13 -29.27 -32.14 -12.61
CA GLU A 13 -29.49 -31.05 -13.57
C GLU A 13 -30.93 -31.03 -14.11
N ARG A 14 -31.52 -32.22 -14.32
CA ARG A 14 -32.94 -32.35 -14.72
C ARG A 14 -33.92 -32.04 -13.59
N GLU A 15 -33.58 -32.29 -12.33
CA GLU A 15 -34.37 -31.90 -11.16
C GLU A 15 -34.34 -30.36 -10.97
N TYR A 16 -33.18 -29.74 -11.21
CA TYR A 16 -33.01 -28.28 -11.13
C TYR A 16 -33.83 -27.54 -12.20
N LEU A 17 -33.79 -28.00 -13.45
CA LEU A 17 -34.56 -27.43 -14.56
C LEU A 17 -36.08 -27.68 -14.43
N ARG A 18 -36.50 -28.72 -13.69
CA ARG A 18 -37.92 -28.99 -13.41
C ARG A 18 -38.48 -28.06 -12.34
N ARG A 19 -37.64 -27.61 -11.40
CA ARG A 19 -38.00 -26.66 -10.33
C ARG A 19 -38.17 -25.22 -10.81
N GLN A 20 -37.51 -24.82 -11.91
CA GLN A 20 -37.70 -23.49 -12.49
C GLN A 20 -39.01 -23.34 -13.31
N ARG A 21 -39.69 -24.43 -13.70
CA ARG A 21 -40.86 -24.37 -14.60
C ARG A 21 -42.24 -24.39 -13.93
N PHE A 22 -42.33 -24.58 -12.62
CA PHE A 22 -43.60 -24.51 -11.90
C PHE A 22 -43.51 -23.54 -10.73
N GLY A 23 -43.94 -22.31 -10.97
CA GLY A 23 -44.19 -21.33 -9.91
C GLY A 23 -45.25 -21.86 -8.94
N ARG A 24 -44.82 -22.18 -7.72
CA ARG A 24 -45.69 -22.24 -6.54
C ARG A 24 -45.05 -21.40 -5.44
N LYS A 25 -45.72 -20.30 -5.10
CA LYS A 25 -45.48 -19.55 -3.86
C LYS A 25 -45.88 -20.41 -2.66
N LEU A 26 -45.02 -20.48 -1.65
CA LEU A 26 -45.32 -20.95 -0.29
C LEU A 26 -44.33 -20.28 0.70
N PRO A 27 -44.66 -20.22 2.00
CA PRO A 27 -45.01 -18.98 2.69
C PRO A 27 -43.83 -18.37 3.45
N THR A 28 -44.06 -17.13 3.88
CA THR A 28 -43.18 -16.31 4.71
C THR A 28 -42.77 -17.00 6.00
N ASP A 29 -41.50 -17.40 6.10
CA ASP A 29 -40.74 -17.35 7.35
C ASP A 29 -39.48 -16.52 7.08
N LYS A 30 -39.44 -15.36 7.74
CA LYS A 30 -38.43 -14.32 7.62
C LYS A 30 -37.34 -14.54 8.69
N LEU A 31 -36.15 -14.03 8.40
CA LEU A 31 -35.04 -13.71 9.31
C LEU A 31 -33.89 -14.71 9.53
N GLU A 32 -33.45 -15.47 8.52
CA GLU A 32 -32.06 -16.01 8.55
C GLU A 32 -31.31 -15.94 7.21
N SER A 33 -32.00 -15.77 6.07
CA SER A 33 -31.32 -15.81 4.75
C SER A 33 -30.63 -14.50 4.34
N THR A 34 -30.93 -13.36 4.97
CA THR A 34 -30.34 -12.06 4.59
C THR A 34 -28.93 -11.88 5.11
N ASN A 35 -28.58 -12.44 6.28
CA ASN A 35 -27.22 -12.36 6.81
C ASN A 35 -26.27 -13.31 6.09
N THR A 36 -26.73 -14.50 5.70
CA THR A 36 -25.90 -15.44 4.94
C THR A 36 -25.71 -14.97 3.51
N ALA A 37 -26.75 -14.42 2.87
CA ALA A 37 -26.64 -13.83 1.53
C ALA A 37 -25.72 -12.59 1.54
N LYS A 38 -25.88 -11.67 2.51
CA LYS A 38 -24.94 -10.54 2.69
C LYS A 38 -23.52 -11.01 2.99
N LYS A 39 -23.34 -12.05 3.81
CA LYS A 39 -22.01 -12.62 4.10
C LYS A 39 -21.39 -13.27 2.87
N ILE A 40 -22.18 -13.90 2.00
CA ILE A 40 -21.71 -14.50 0.74
C ILE A 40 -21.44 -13.42 -0.32
N GLU A 41 -22.21 -12.32 -0.34
CA GLU A 41 -21.89 -11.13 -1.15
C GLU A 41 -20.61 -10.45 -0.66
N VAL A 42 -20.45 -10.24 0.65
CA VAL A 42 -19.22 -9.68 1.26
C VAL A 42 -18.01 -10.58 1.00
N LEU A 43 -18.13 -11.90 1.17
CA LEU A 43 -17.08 -12.87 0.81
C LEU A 43 -16.81 -12.90 -0.70
N GLY A 44 -17.85 -12.70 -1.52
CA GLY A 44 -17.74 -12.61 -2.98
C GLY A 44 -17.03 -11.34 -3.45
N VAL A 45 -17.19 -10.23 -2.71
CA VAL A 45 -16.47 -8.96 -2.91
C VAL A 45 -15.04 -9.06 -2.38
N GLU A 46 -14.81 -9.70 -1.22
CA GLU A 46 -13.47 -10.00 -0.67
C GLU A 46 -12.62 -10.82 -1.66
N LEU A 47 -13.21 -11.79 -2.36
CA LEU A 47 -12.48 -12.59 -3.36
C LEU A 47 -12.24 -11.88 -4.71
N GLN A 48 -13.02 -10.86 -5.06
CA GLN A 48 -12.82 -10.13 -6.32
C GLN A 48 -11.76 -9.03 -6.21
N VAL A 49 -11.58 -8.43 -5.03
CA VAL A 49 -10.47 -7.50 -4.76
C VAL A 49 -9.13 -8.24 -4.74
N ALA A 50 -9.13 -9.51 -4.31
CA ALA A 50 -7.94 -10.36 -4.20
C ALA A 50 -7.44 -10.98 -5.52
N ASN A 51 -8.11 -10.78 -6.67
CA ASN A 51 -7.76 -11.49 -7.92
C ASN A 51 -6.65 -10.81 -8.75
N ARG A 52 -5.81 -9.99 -8.12
CA ARG A 52 -4.57 -9.46 -8.71
C ARG A 52 -3.47 -9.50 -7.66
N SER A 53 -2.29 -9.97 -8.04
CA SER A 53 -1.11 -9.91 -7.17
C SER A 53 -0.81 -8.45 -6.88
N THR A 54 -1.02 -8.00 -5.65
CA THR A 54 -0.57 -6.67 -5.20
C THR A 54 0.92 -6.54 -5.47
N TRP A 55 1.33 -5.43 -6.05
CA TRP A 55 2.75 -5.15 -6.27
C TRP A 55 3.45 -4.93 -4.93
N PHE A 56 4.65 -5.48 -4.76
CA PHE A 56 5.52 -5.22 -3.61
C PHE A 56 6.86 -4.65 -4.09
N PRO A 57 7.45 -3.70 -3.35
CA PRO A 57 8.77 -3.17 -3.69
C PRO A 57 9.84 -4.26 -3.58
N ARG A 58 10.82 -4.21 -4.47
CA ARG A 58 12.06 -4.97 -4.28
C ARG A 58 12.88 -4.30 -3.18
N LEU A 59 13.04 -5.00 -2.06
CA LEU A 59 13.90 -4.55 -0.97
C LEU A 59 15.36 -4.73 -1.37
N THR A 60 16.15 -3.68 -1.21
CA THR A 60 17.55 -3.66 -1.67
C THR A 60 18.57 -3.94 -0.57
N HIS A 61 18.17 -3.88 0.71
CA HIS A 61 19.10 -4.01 1.84
C HIS A 61 18.75 -5.21 2.75
N CYS A 62 19.65 -6.20 2.79
CA CYS A 62 19.59 -7.35 3.69
C CYS A 62 20.98 -7.70 4.24
N ASP A 63 21.59 -6.77 5.00
CA ASP A 63 22.94 -6.97 5.54
C ASP A 63 22.91 -7.40 7.02
N ASN A 64 23.77 -8.36 7.35
CA ASN A 64 23.91 -8.90 8.72
C ASN A 64 24.46 -7.86 9.74
N ILE A 65 25.15 -6.82 9.28
CA ILE A 65 25.83 -5.84 10.17
C ILE A 65 24.82 -5.08 11.03
N GLY A 66 23.67 -4.71 10.47
CA GLY A 66 22.66 -3.99 11.24
C GLY A 66 21.97 -4.87 12.27
N THR A 67 21.93 -6.19 12.09
CA THR A 67 21.35 -7.11 13.09
C THR A 67 22.11 -7.12 14.40
N GLU A 68 23.45 -7.04 14.37
CA GLU A 68 24.27 -7.00 15.58
C GLU A 68 24.18 -5.65 16.31
N LEU A 69 23.97 -4.56 15.58
CA LEU A 69 23.86 -3.21 16.16
C LEU A 69 22.44 -2.86 16.62
N TYR A 70 21.40 -3.54 16.11
CA TYR A 70 20.02 -3.28 16.49
C TYR A 70 19.82 -3.56 17.98
N ARG A 71 19.35 -2.55 18.73
CA ARG A 71 19.21 -2.55 20.20
C ARG A 71 20.52 -2.66 20.98
N SER A 72 21.68 -2.63 20.31
CA SER A 72 22.96 -2.45 20.98
C SER A 72 23.13 -0.99 21.35
N THR A 73 23.60 -0.75 22.57
CA THR A 73 24.00 0.59 23.06
C THR A 73 25.49 0.85 22.81
N GLU A 74 26.21 -0.14 22.30
CA GLU A 74 27.63 -0.04 22.02
C GLU A 74 27.83 0.82 20.77
N THR A 75 28.62 1.89 20.86
CA THR A 75 28.88 2.86 19.77
C THR A 75 27.69 3.71 19.31
N SER A 76 26.54 3.67 19.98
CA SER A 76 25.44 4.59 19.70
C SER A 76 25.86 6.03 19.95
N ASP A 77 25.54 6.91 19.01
CA ASP A 77 25.98 8.31 18.97
C ASP A 77 24.81 9.30 18.89
N VAL A 78 23.57 8.81 18.98
CA VAL A 78 22.34 9.61 19.09
C VAL A 78 21.27 8.87 19.89
N THR A 79 20.46 9.61 20.64
CA THR A 79 19.29 9.09 21.36
C THR A 79 18.02 9.80 20.91
N PHE A 80 16.99 9.02 20.54
CA PHE A 80 15.64 9.54 20.31
C PHE A 80 14.75 9.24 21.51
N ILE A 81 13.94 10.20 21.90
CA ILE A 81 12.90 10.06 22.92
C ILE A 81 11.57 10.10 22.19
N VAL A 82 10.86 8.98 22.16
CA VAL A 82 9.62 8.81 21.39
C VAL A 82 8.45 8.63 22.34
N GLY A 83 7.35 9.31 22.03
CA GLY A 83 6.09 9.23 22.78
C GLY A 83 5.56 10.62 23.13
N THR A 84 4.28 10.69 23.47
CA THR A 84 3.66 11.95 23.89
C THR A 84 3.98 12.22 25.36
N PRO A 85 4.46 13.42 25.73
CA PRO A 85 4.62 13.81 27.12
C PRO A 85 3.23 13.99 27.75
N THR A 86 2.65 12.92 28.29
CA THR A 86 1.41 13.03 29.05
C THR A 86 1.72 13.47 30.46
N SER A 87 1.06 14.52 30.94
CA SER A 87 1.10 15.00 32.34
C SER A 87 0.58 13.99 33.37
N THR A 88 0.24 12.77 32.95
CA THR A 88 -0.23 11.66 33.79
C THR A 88 0.80 10.54 33.72
N SER A 89 1.28 10.11 34.89
CA SER A 89 2.51 9.36 35.17
C SER A 89 2.70 7.96 34.54
N ASN A 90 1.93 7.56 33.53
CA ASN A 90 1.92 6.17 33.03
C ASN A 90 2.10 6.00 31.51
N SER A 91 2.30 7.06 30.72
CA SER A 91 2.77 6.92 29.33
C SER A 91 4.25 7.26 29.32
N MET A 92 5.07 6.22 29.24
CA MET A 92 6.52 6.29 29.43
C MET A 92 7.14 6.68 28.09
N GLU A 93 7.72 7.87 28.00
CA GLU A 93 8.65 8.22 26.93
C GLU A 93 9.68 7.09 26.81
N LYS A 94 9.93 6.62 25.59
CA LYS A 94 10.90 5.56 25.34
C LYS A 94 12.14 6.09 24.64
N GLU A 95 13.27 5.73 25.20
CA GLU A 95 14.58 6.04 24.65
C GLU A 95 15.00 4.99 23.62
N PHE A 96 15.46 5.46 22.47
CA PHE A 96 16.06 4.66 21.40
C PHE A 96 17.47 5.17 21.15
N MET A 97 18.47 4.38 21.55
CA MET A 97 19.87 4.62 21.21
C MET A 97 20.15 4.09 19.80
N VAL A 98 20.70 4.94 18.94
CA VAL A 98 20.82 4.67 17.50
C VAL A 98 22.20 5.10 16.99
N HIS A 99 22.54 4.65 15.78
CA HIS A 99 23.82 4.88 15.12
C HIS A 99 23.63 5.78 13.90
N LYS A 100 24.24 6.96 13.89
CA LYS A 100 24.15 7.94 12.79
C LYS A 100 24.59 7.36 11.46
N CYS A 101 25.59 6.49 11.45
CA CYS A 101 26.08 5.85 10.21
C CYS A 101 25.02 4.96 9.54
N ILE A 102 24.18 4.27 10.33
CA ILE A 102 23.06 3.47 9.80
C ILE A 102 21.98 4.40 9.25
N LEU A 103 21.65 5.48 9.96
CA LEU A 103 20.68 6.47 9.51
C LEU A 103 21.12 7.15 8.21
N ALA A 104 22.40 7.55 8.10
CA ALA A 104 22.94 8.20 6.90
C ALA A 104 22.79 7.35 5.63
N LEU A 105 22.82 6.02 5.77
CA LEU A 105 22.70 5.08 4.67
C LEU A 105 21.24 4.73 4.33
N ARG A 106 20.35 4.66 5.34
CA ARG A 106 19.04 4.00 5.19
C ARG A 106 17.83 4.85 5.60
N ALA A 107 18.04 5.99 6.24
CA ALA A 107 17.00 6.91 6.69
C ALA A 107 17.55 8.36 6.66
N ARG A 108 17.76 8.87 5.45
CA ARG A 108 18.47 10.14 5.21
C ARG A 108 17.82 11.31 5.94
N ASP A 109 16.50 11.45 5.87
CA ASP A 109 15.79 12.57 6.49
C ASP A 109 15.94 12.55 8.01
N LEU A 110 15.94 11.35 8.61
CA LEU A 110 16.17 11.19 10.04
C LEU A 110 17.62 11.55 10.41
N TYR A 111 18.61 11.17 9.58
CA TYR A 111 19.99 11.59 9.76
C TYR A 111 20.15 13.12 9.66
N GLU A 112 19.52 13.76 8.69
CA GLU A 112 19.55 15.22 8.53
C GLU A 112 18.95 15.94 9.74
N LEU A 113 17.88 15.39 10.34
CA LEU A 113 17.35 15.88 11.62
C LEU A 113 18.42 15.80 12.73
N VAL A 114 19.15 14.68 12.84
CA VAL A 114 20.21 14.53 13.84
C VAL A 114 21.31 15.56 13.67
N ILE A 115 21.78 15.78 12.44
CA ILE A 115 22.84 16.75 12.17
C ILE A 115 22.39 18.18 12.50
N THR A 116 21.16 18.53 12.15
CA THR A 116 20.59 19.85 12.43
C THR A 116 20.50 20.13 13.94
N GLU A 117 20.06 19.14 14.72
CA GLU A 117 20.00 19.26 16.19
C GLU A 117 21.40 19.32 16.80
N GLU A 118 22.34 18.51 16.30
CA GLU A 118 23.73 18.50 16.78
C GLU A 118 24.45 19.84 16.57
N GLU A 119 24.21 20.52 15.44
CA GLU A 119 24.74 21.86 15.18
C GLU A 119 24.25 22.91 16.20
N SER A 120 23.09 22.67 16.81
CA SER A 120 22.51 23.54 17.83
C SER A 120 23.04 23.26 19.25
N LEU A 121 23.79 22.16 19.44
CA LEU A 121 24.34 21.73 20.72
C LEU A 121 25.80 22.17 20.91
N SER A 122 26.22 22.27 22.17
CA SER A 122 27.64 22.47 22.49
C SER A 122 28.46 21.21 22.19
N SER A 123 29.64 21.37 21.61
CA SER A 123 30.52 20.26 21.22
C SER A 123 30.75 19.24 22.37
N GLY A 124 30.49 17.96 22.09
CA GLY A 124 30.76 16.85 23.00
C GLY A 124 29.54 16.30 23.75
N ILE A 125 28.34 16.82 23.49
CA ILE A 125 27.07 16.25 23.99
C ILE A 125 26.46 15.36 22.90
N THR A 126 26.06 14.15 23.27
CA THR A 126 25.27 13.27 22.39
C THR A 126 23.88 13.87 22.16
N PRO A 127 23.43 14.05 20.91
CA PRO A 127 22.13 14.64 20.64
C PRO A 127 21.00 13.77 21.21
N GLU A 128 20.10 14.43 21.93
CA GLU A 128 18.87 13.86 22.50
C GLU A 128 17.68 14.53 21.79
N ILE A 129 16.97 13.75 20.97
CA ILE A 129 15.97 14.29 20.04
C ILE A 129 14.59 13.78 20.42
N ILE A 130 13.68 14.71 20.71
CA ILE A 130 12.32 14.39 21.17
C ILE A 130 11.37 14.33 19.97
N LEU A 131 10.65 13.22 19.84
CA LEU A 131 9.67 12.94 18.79
C LEU A 131 8.27 12.77 19.41
N ASN A 132 7.59 13.90 19.66
CA ASN A 132 6.30 13.95 20.37
C ASN A 132 5.12 13.33 19.59
N ASP A 133 5.12 13.48 18.26
CA ASP A 133 4.00 13.06 17.40
C ASP A 133 4.33 11.79 16.62
N VAL A 134 5.02 10.85 17.27
CA VAL A 134 5.37 9.55 16.68
C VAL A 134 4.98 8.46 17.66
N ASP A 135 4.23 7.49 17.16
CA ASP A 135 3.88 6.30 17.93
C ASP A 135 5.13 5.44 18.17
N GLU A 136 5.34 5.04 19.42
CA GLU A 136 6.50 4.26 19.86
C GLU A 136 6.63 2.94 19.11
N SER A 137 5.51 2.22 18.94
CA SER A 137 5.51 0.91 18.30
C SER A 137 5.87 1.02 16.82
N SER A 138 5.38 2.07 16.17
CA SER A 138 5.66 2.37 14.77
C SER A 138 7.12 2.75 14.55
N PHE A 139 7.69 3.54 15.48
CA PHE A 139 9.11 3.88 15.45
C PHE A 139 10.01 2.67 15.69
N ASP A 140 9.66 1.78 16.63
CA ASP A 140 10.44 0.56 16.89
C ASP A 140 10.45 -0.38 15.67
N VAL A 141 9.30 -0.56 15.01
CA VAL A 141 9.20 -1.35 13.76
C VAL A 141 10.03 -0.71 12.65
N MET A 142 9.96 0.61 12.50
CA MET A 142 10.77 1.33 11.51
C MET A 142 12.27 1.17 11.80
N MET A 143 12.69 1.25 13.06
CA MET A 143 14.08 1.00 13.45
C MET A 143 14.50 -0.44 13.18
N GLU A 144 13.67 -1.44 13.51
CA GLU A 144 13.97 -2.84 13.19
C GLU A 144 14.19 -3.01 11.68
N PHE A 145 13.34 -2.40 10.85
CA PHE A 145 13.49 -2.41 9.40
C PHE A 145 14.78 -1.72 8.94
N ILE A 146 15.06 -0.50 9.43
CA ILE A 146 16.28 0.26 9.07
C ILE A 146 17.55 -0.56 9.35
N TYR A 147 17.60 -1.26 10.48
CA TYR A 147 18.78 -2.04 10.85
C TYR A 147 18.84 -3.39 10.14
N THR A 148 17.74 -4.13 10.11
CA THR A 148 17.77 -5.55 9.74
C THR A 148 17.21 -5.85 8.35
N GLY A 149 16.52 -4.89 7.72
CA GLY A 149 15.74 -5.11 6.51
C GLY A 149 14.50 -5.99 6.72
N LYS A 150 14.22 -6.38 7.97
CA LYS A 150 13.08 -7.26 8.28
C LYS A 150 11.77 -6.50 8.15
N VAL A 151 10.90 -7.03 7.32
CA VAL A 151 9.56 -6.49 7.10
C VAL A 151 8.61 -6.84 8.25
N PRO A 152 7.67 -5.95 8.60
CA PRO A 152 6.65 -6.25 9.57
C PRO A 152 5.67 -7.30 9.04
N SER A 153 5.23 -8.18 9.94
CA SER A 153 4.27 -9.25 9.63
C SER A 153 2.94 -8.98 10.32
N PHE A 154 1.88 -8.84 9.52
CA PHE A 154 0.51 -8.70 10.00
C PHE A 154 -0.21 -10.04 9.79
N ASN A 155 -0.29 -10.87 10.84
CA ASN A 155 -0.95 -12.16 10.78
C ASN A 155 -2.45 -12.04 11.09
N THR A 156 -3.25 -11.74 10.06
CA THR A 156 -4.73 -11.65 10.18
C THR A 156 -5.43 -13.02 10.33
N THR A 157 -4.78 -14.04 10.92
CA THR A 157 -5.40 -15.35 11.16
C THR A 157 -6.42 -15.34 12.31
N GLY A 158 -6.60 -14.20 12.98
CA GLY A 158 -7.69 -13.99 13.92
C GLY A 158 -8.95 -13.54 13.17
N SER A 159 -10.07 -14.25 13.36
CA SER A 159 -11.38 -13.92 12.80
C SER A 159 -11.71 -12.42 12.89
N SER A 160 -12.26 -11.85 11.82
CA SER A 160 -12.65 -10.44 11.60
C SER A 160 -13.65 -9.82 12.60
N GLY A 161 -13.82 -10.42 13.78
CA GLY A 161 -14.66 -9.96 14.88
C GLY A 161 -13.96 -9.91 16.24
N ASP A 162 -12.65 -10.19 16.31
CA ASP A 162 -11.82 -9.86 17.47
C ASP A 162 -11.26 -8.45 17.26
N GLY A 163 -11.24 -7.59 18.28
CA GLY A 163 -10.86 -6.16 18.17
C GLY A 163 -9.45 -5.87 17.61
N ARG A 164 -8.71 -6.93 17.31
CA ARG A 164 -7.37 -6.97 16.74
C ARG A 164 -7.28 -6.50 15.29
N TYR A 165 -8.36 -6.58 14.50
CA TYR A 165 -8.34 -6.08 13.11
C TYR A 165 -8.07 -4.57 13.07
N ASN A 166 -8.77 -3.81 13.91
CA ASN A 166 -8.61 -2.36 14.01
C ASN A 166 -7.21 -2.00 14.54
N GLU A 167 -6.71 -2.73 15.55
CA GLU A 167 -5.35 -2.55 16.07
C GLU A 167 -4.28 -2.74 14.98
N TYR A 168 -4.39 -3.78 14.15
CA TYR A 168 -3.45 -3.99 13.05
C TYR A 168 -3.57 -2.94 11.95
N TYR A 169 -4.79 -2.48 11.65
CA TYR A 169 -5.01 -1.40 10.70
C TYR A 169 -4.36 -0.10 11.20
N ASP A 170 -4.62 0.28 12.46
CA ASP A 170 -4.07 1.48 13.07
C ASP A 170 -2.53 1.40 13.14
N THR A 171 -1.99 0.23 13.48
CA THR A 171 -0.54 -0.02 13.47
C THR A 171 0.05 0.15 12.07
N ALA A 172 -0.56 -0.43 11.03
CA ALA A 172 -0.09 -0.31 9.65
C ALA A 172 -0.13 1.14 9.16
N THR A 173 -1.21 1.87 9.42
CA THR A 173 -1.33 3.29 9.02
C THR A 173 -0.33 4.18 9.76
N SER A 174 -0.09 3.92 11.04
CA SER A 174 0.92 4.62 11.83
C SER A 174 2.35 4.34 11.37
N ILE A 175 2.69 3.08 11.04
CA ILE A 175 4.00 2.75 10.44
C ILE A 175 4.16 3.46 9.09
N LEU A 176 3.14 3.47 8.23
CA LEU A 176 3.21 4.16 6.92
C LEU A 176 3.50 5.65 7.11
N THR A 177 2.76 6.30 8.01
CA THR A 177 2.91 7.73 8.32
C THR A 177 4.31 8.04 8.84
N THR A 178 4.81 7.19 9.74
CA THR A 178 6.14 7.32 10.35
C THR A 178 7.24 7.11 9.31
N ALA A 179 7.15 6.06 8.50
CA ALA A 179 8.10 5.77 7.43
C ALA A 179 8.15 6.89 6.38
N ASN A 180 6.99 7.44 6.01
CA ASN A 180 6.90 8.58 5.11
C ASN A 180 7.52 9.85 5.71
N ARG A 181 7.29 10.12 7.00
CA ARG A 181 7.85 11.28 7.70
C ARG A 181 9.38 11.29 7.73
N PHE A 182 9.99 10.12 7.81
CA PHE A 182 11.44 9.96 7.97
C PHE A 182 12.16 9.43 6.73
N GLY A 183 11.51 9.46 5.57
CA GLY A 183 12.12 9.12 4.28
C GLY A 183 12.48 7.63 4.11
N VAL A 184 11.87 6.72 4.87
CA VAL A 184 12.12 5.27 4.76
C VAL A 184 11.21 4.68 3.68
N MET A 185 11.54 4.99 2.42
CA MET A 185 10.66 4.74 1.27
C MET A 185 10.33 3.26 1.05
N GLU A 186 11.31 2.35 1.19
CA GLU A 186 11.07 0.91 1.01
C GLU A 186 10.01 0.38 1.98
N LEU A 187 10.07 0.82 3.25
CA LEU A 187 9.09 0.45 4.27
C LEU A 187 7.72 1.07 3.96
N LYS A 188 7.69 2.36 3.58
CA LYS A 188 6.45 3.04 3.18
C LYS A 188 5.71 2.27 2.08
N LEU A 189 6.41 1.92 1.00
CA LEU A 189 5.87 1.19 -0.15
C LEU A 189 5.46 -0.24 0.21
N TYR A 190 6.22 -0.89 1.10
CA TYR A 190 5.86 -2.22 1.58
C TYR A 190 4.56 -2.19 2.39
N ILE A 191 4.43 -1.25 3.32
CA ILE A 191 3.19 -1.09 4.11
C ILE A 191 2.02 -0.67 3.24
N GLU A 192 2.23 0.19 2.24
CA GLU A 192 1.20 0.52 1.25
C GLU A 192 0.62 -0.75 0.61
N SER A 193 1.48 -1.70 0.25
CA SER A 193 1.10 -2.99 -0.34
C SER A 193 0.33 -3.87 0.66
N ILE A 194 0.74 -3.87 1.93
CA ILE A 194 0.02 -4.57 3.02
C ILE A 194 -1.38 -3.98 3.25
N LEU A 195 -1.51 -2.65 3.22
CA LEU A 195 -2.81 -1.98 3.38
C LEU A 195 -3.79 -2.41 2.28
N ILE A 196 -3.31 -2.55 1.05
CA ILE A 196 -4.10 -3.06 -0.07
C ILE A 196 -4.46 -4.53 0.13
N GLU A 197 -3.49 -5.39 0.47
CA GLU A 197 -3.71 -6.84 0.52
C GLU A 197 -4.60 -7.28 1.70
N LYS A 198 -4.46 -6.61 2.86
CA LYS A 198 -5.08 -7.06 4.12
C LYS A 198 -6.27 -6.23 4.57
N PHE A 199 -6.33 -4.95 4.18
CA PHE A 199 -7.27 -4.00 4.78
C PHE A 199 -8.15 -3.26 3.79
N LEU A 200 -7.84 -3.31 2.49
CA LEU A 200 -8.61 -2.62 1.47
C LEU A 200 -9.86 -3.43 1.09
N ILE A 201 -10.98 -3.00 1.66
CA ILE A 201 -12.33 -3.42 1.29
C ILE A 201 -13.15 -2.17 0.99
N PRO A 202 -14.27 -2.25 0.26
CA PRO A 202 -15.06 -1.07 -0.07
C PRO A 202 -15.39 -0.19 1.13
N SER A 203 -15.77 -0.77 2.28
CA SER A 203 -16.12 -0.01 3.49
C SER A 203 -14.95 0.72 4.18
N THR A 204 -13.68 0.34 3.92
CA THR A 204 -12.49 1.02 4.48
C THR A 204 -11.80 1.92 3.46
N ALA A 205 -12.16 1.79 2.17
CA ALA A 205 -11.48 2.44 1.06
C ALA A 205 -11.54 3.97 1.10
N ALA A 206 -12.59 4.58 1.69
CA ALA A 206 -12.66 6.03 1.84
C ALA A 206 -11.54 6.58 2.74
N GLY A 207 -11.33 5.95 3.90
CA GLY A 207 -10.25 6.32 4.82
C GLY A 207 -8.87 6.06 4.22
N LEU A 208 -8.69 4.91 3.56
CA LEU A 208 -7.45 4.59 2.86
C LEU A 208 -7.17 5.52 1.68
N LEU A 209 -8.20 6.04 1.01
CA LEU A 209 -8.04 7.05 -0.04
C LEU A 209 -7.52 8.39 0.51
N LEU A 210 -8.07 8.84 1.64
CA LEU A 210 -7.60 10.05 2.34
C LEU A 210 -6.15 9.91 2.81
N LEU A 211 -5.81 8.77 3.40
CA LEU A 211 -4.46 8.45 3.81
C LEU A 211 -3.50 8.45 2.61
N ALA A 212 -3.91 7.81 1.52
CA ALA A 212 -3.10 7.72 0.32
C ALA A 212 -2.82 9.08 -0.33
N ASP A 213 -3.82 9.96 -0.35
CA ASP A 213 -3.66 11.32 -0.85
C ASP A 213 -2.70 12.13 0.03
N SER A 214 -2.87 12.05 1.34
CA SER A 214 -2.06 12.78 2.33
C SER A 214 -0.57 12.41 2.30
N HIS A 215 -0.26 11.16 1.95
CA HIS A 215 1.11 10.63 1.93
C HIS A 215 1.64 10.32 0.51
N SER A 216 0.93 10.76 -0.54
CA SER A 216 1.31 10.53 -1.94
C SER A 216 1.52 9.04 -2.29
N CYS A 217 0.71 8.15 -1.71
CA CYS A 217 0.74 6.72 -1.95
C CYS A 217 -0.06 6.39 -3.22
N GLY A 218 0.59 6.43 -4.38
CA GLY A 218 -0.07 6.29 -5.68
C GLY A 218 -0.83 4.97 -5.85
N LEU A 219 -0.27 3.83 -5.41
CA LEU A 219 -0.88 2.51 -5.61
C LEU A 219 -2.10 2.32 -4.71
N LEU A 220 -2.02 2.77 -3.45
CA LEU A 220 -3.15 2.75 -2.53
C LEU A 220 -4.26 3.70 -3.00
N LYS A 221 -3.91 4.88 -3.51
CA LYS A 221 -4.87 5.84 -4.08
C LYS A 221 -5.64 5.23 -5.26
N GLU A 222 -4.93 4.65 -6.22
CA GLU A 222 -5.56 3.99 -7.37
C GLU A 222 -6.40 2.76 -6.97
N SER A 223 -5.93 1.98 -6.00
CA SER A 223 -6.66 0.80 -5.51
C SER A 223 -7.93 1.18 -4.75
N SER A 224 -7.88 2.23 -3.92
CA SER A 224 -9.06 2.74 -3.22
C SER A 224 -10.09 3.35 -4.17
N MET A 225 -9.66 4.07 -5.21
CA MET A 225 -10.57 4.52 -6.27
C MET A 225 -11.20 3.35 -7.03
N ASN A 226 -10.45 2.27 -7.28
CA ASN A 226 -10.99 1.04 -7.84
C ASN A 226 -12.05 0.39 -6.94
N ALA A 227 -11.85 0.39 -5.61
CA ALA A 227 -12.81 -0.16 -4.66
C ALA A 227 -14.14 0.61 -4.70
N TYR A 228 -14.12 1.94 -4.87
CA TYR A 228 -15.33 2.73 -5.11
C TYR A 228 -16.09 2.31 -6.38
N MET A 229 -15.37 1.93 -7.45
CA MET A 229 -16.02 1.45 -8.69
C MET A 229 -16.68 0.09 -8.52
N VAL A 230 -16.20 -0.73 -7.58
CA VAL A 230 -16.75 -2.05 -7.28
C VAL A 230 -18.04 -1.92 -6.48
N ASP A 231 -18.00 -1.16 -5.38
CA ASP A 231 -19.16 -0.94 -4.52
C ASP A 231 -19.14 0.47 -3.93
N SER A 232 -19.85 1.38 -4.58
CA SER A 232 -19.93 2.78 -4.16
C SER A 232 -20.81 2.96 -2.93
N GLU A 233 -21.79 2.08 -2.70
CA GLU A 233 -22.66 2.15 -1.52
C GLU A 233 -21.88 1.77 -0.27
N ALA A 234 -21.12 0.68 -0.30
CA ALA A 234 -20.24 0.29 0.80
C ALA A 234 -19.11 1.30 1.01
N PHE A 235 -18.55 1.88 -0.05
CA PHE A 235 -17.55 2.94 0.08
C PHE A 235 -18.09 4.19 0.81
N MET A 236 -19.33 4.56 0.48
CA MET A 236 -19.98 5.71 1.09
C MET A 236 -20.56 5.39 2.47
N ASN A 237 -20.61 4.14 2.91
CA ASN A 237 -21.13 3.74 4.22
C ASN A 237 -20.00 3.07 4.99
N ASP A 238 -19.31 3.85 5.83
CA ASP A 238 -18.18 3.36 6.63
C ASP A 238 -18.55 2.08 7.42
N MET A 239 -17.54 1.27 7.73
CA MET A 239 -17.73 0.04 8.49
C MET A 239 -18.38 0.30 9.85
N ASP A 240 -18.09 1.47 10.45
CA ASP A 240 -18.79 1.98 11.62
C ASP A 240 -20.12 2.65 11.19
N SER A 241 -21.20 1.89 11.31
CA SER A 241 -22.57 2.28 10.92
C SER A 241 -23.09 3.56 11.57
N ASN A 242 -22.38 4.13 12.54
CA ASN A 242 -22.78 5.35 13.25
C ASN A 242 -21.96 6.60 12.86
N SER A 243 -20.89 6.46 12.06
CA SER A 243 -20.01 7.57 11.74
C SER A 243 -19.47 7.46 10.31
N ASN A 244 -20.16 8.11 9.37
CA ASN A 244 -19.70 8.28 8.00
C ASN A 244 -18.56 9.32 7.88
N LYS A 245 -17.60 9.28 8.81
CA LYS A 245 -16.60 10.31 9.03
C LYS A 245 -15.66 10.44 7.82
N ASN A 246 -15.10 9.32 7.39
CA ASN A 246 -14.13 9.30 6.28
C ASN A 246 -14.76 9.80 4.98
N TRP A 247 -16.00 9.41 4.69
CA TRP A 247 -16.71 9.91 3.52
C TRP A 247 -17.02 11.42 3.62
N LYS A 248 -17.40 11.93 4.80
CA LYS A 248 -17.63 13.36 5.01
C LYS A 248 -16.35 14.18 4.83
N GLU A 249 -15.23 13.73 5.39
CA GLU A 249 -13.92 14.37 5.20
C GLU A 249 -13.53 14.38 3.72
N LEU A 250 -13.78 13.28 2.99
CA LEU A 250 -13.59 13.24 1.55
C LEU A 250 -14.51 14.25 0.83
N GLN A 251 -15.76 14.41 1.27
CA GLN A 251 -16.68 15.40 0.70
C GLN A 251 -16.21 16.86 0.90
N GLU A 252 -15.43 17.13 1.95
CA GLU A 252 -14.82 18.45 2.17
C GLU A 252 -13.66 18.72 1.20
N SER A 253 -13.03 17.66 0.69
CA SER A 253 -11.98 17.74 -0.34
C SER A 253 -12.57 17.82 -1.75
N THR A 254 -12.69 19.04 -2.28
CA THR A 254 -13.18 19.27 -3.65
C THR A 254 -12.28 18.64 -4.72
N THR A 255 -10.96 18.61 -4.49
CA THR A 255 -9.99 18.00 -5.42
C THR A 255 -10.21 16.49 -5.51
N LEU A 256 -10.25 15.77 -4.39
CA LEU A 256 -10.46 14.33 -4.38
C LEU A 256 -11.81 13.92 -4.96
N LEU A 257 -12.89 14.68 -4.68
CA LEU A 257 -14.18 14.44 -5.31
C LEU A 257 -14.12 14.60 -6.83
N THR A 258 -13.46 15.65 -7.33
CA THR A 258 -13.31 15.84 -8.78
C THR A 258 -12.46 14.75 -9.41
N GLU A 259 -11.37 14.34 -8.76
CA GLU A 259 -10.54 13.23 -9.22
C GLU A 259 -11.32 11.92 -9.27
N LEU A 260 -12.08 11.60 -8.22
CA LEU A 260 -12.91 10.40 -8.17
C LEU A 260 -13.98 10.42 -9.27
N LEU A 261 -14.63 11.56 -9.51
CA LEU A 261 -15.61 11.74 -10.59
C LEU A 261 -14.98 11.64 -11.98
N VAL A 262 -13.77 12.16 -12.16
CA VAL A 262 -13.04 11.98 -13.42
C VAL A 262 -12.65 10.50 -13.55
N TYR A 263 -12.22 9.84 -12.48
CA TYR A 263 -11.84 8.44 -12.47
C TYR A 263 -13.02 7.52 -12.85
N THR A 264 -14.24 7.78 -12.38
CA THR A 264 -15.45 7.00 -12.76
C THR A 264 -15.74 7.08 -14.25
N ASN A 265 -15.58 8.28 -14.83
CA ASN A 265 -15.93 8.56 -16.20
C ASN A 265 -14.82 8.21 -17.21
N SER A 266 -13.58 8.09 -16.74
CA SER A 266 -12.41 7.92 -17.61
C SER A 266 -12.31 6.54 -18.26
N GLY A 267 -13.19 5.59 -17.95
CA GLY A 267 -13.26 4.28 -18.62
C GLY A 267 -11.90 3.58 -18.75
N ARG A 268 -11.00 3.76 -17.78
CA ARG A 268 -9.59 3.37 -17.90
C ARG A 268 -9.51 1.89 -18.24
N LYS A 269 -8.89 1.57 -19.37
CA LYS A 269 -8.50 0.21 -19.70
C LYS A 269 -7.49 -0.22 -18.65
N ARG A 270 -7.85 -1.20 -17.83
CA ARG A 270 -6.93 -1.85 -16.89
C ARG A 270 -5.89 -2.61 -17.71
N TYR A 271 -4.77 -1.98 -18.05
CA TYR A 271 -3.63 -2.67 -18.64
C TYR A 271 -3.00 -3.54 -17.56
N SER A 272 -3.43 -4.80 -17.49
CA SER A 272 -2.79 -5.79 -16.66
C SER A 272 -1.63 -6.39 -17.44
N TYR A 273 -0.44 -6.39 -16.85
CA TYR A 273 0.76 -7.12 -17.25
C TYR A 273 1.64 -6.48 -18.33
N VAL A 274 2.94 -6.41 -18.03
CA VAL A 274 4.01 -6.12 -18.98
C VAL A 274 4.09 -7.28 -19.97
N VAL A 275 3.59 -7.06 -21.19
CA VAL A 275 3.89 -7.94 -22.33
C VAL A 275 5.41 -7.95 -22.54
N ASP A 276 5.94 -9.15 -22.79
CA ASP A 276 7.36 -9.55 -22.83
C ASP A 276 8.25 -8.71 -23.78
N ASP A 277 7.65 -7.90 -24.65
CA ASP A 277 8.35 -7.16 -25.70
C ASP A 277 8.88 -5.78 -25.24
N GLY A 278 8.59 -5.34 -24.02
CA GLY A 278 9.34 -4.27 -23.35
C GLY A 278 9.23 -2.84 -23.91
N ASP A 279 8.66 -2.62 -25.10
CA ASP A 279 8.62 -1.33 -25.79
C ASP A 279 7.21 -0.77 -25.97
N GLY A 280 6.44 -0.67 -24.88
CA GLY A 280 5.24 0.17 -24.89
C GLY A 280 5.60 1.57 -25.38
N THR A 281 4.97 2.04 -26.45
CA THR A 281 5.27 3.34 -27.05
C THR A 281 4.96 4.46 -26.06
N SER A 282 5.54 5.66 -26.24
CA SER A 282 5.23 6.81 -25.35
C SER A 282 3.74 7.14 -25.28
N ASP A 283 2.98 6.79 -26.32
CA ASP A 283 1.52 6.98 -26.39
C ASP A 283 0.76 5.93 -25.57
N ASP A 284 1.35 4.76 -25.30
CA ASP A 284 0.79 3.74 -24.42
C ASP A 284 1.02 4.05 -22.94
N ALA A 285 2.05 4.86 -22.63
CA ALA A 285 2.43 5.22 -21.26
C ALA A 285 1.32 5.93 -20.47
N ASP A 286 0.50 6.73 -21.16
CA ASP A 286 -0.63 7.43 -20.53
C ASP A 286 -1.73 6.49 -20.04
N ASN A 287 -1.72 5.23 -20.46
CA ASN A 287 -2.70 4.24 -20.05
C ASN A 287 -2.17 3.25 -19.00
N PHE A 288 -0.90 3.32 -18.61
CA PHE A 288 -0.36 2.42 -17.59
C PHE A 288 -0.99 2.67 -16.22
N ASP A 289 -1.30 1.57 -15.52
CA ASP A 289 -1.67 1.61 -14.11
C ASP A 289 -0.42 1.80 -13.24
N ILE A 290 -0.61 2.11 -11.96
CA ILE A 290 0.51 2.37 -11.04
C ILE A 290 1.44 1.15 -10.95
N THR A 291 0.86 -0.05 -10.93
CA THR A 291 1.63 -1.30 -10.85
C THR A 291 2.60 -1.40 -12.03
N SER A 292 2.09 -1.22 -13.26
CA SER A 292 2.93 -1.25 -14.46
C SER A 292 3.99 -0.16 -14.47
N LEU A 293 3.68 1.05 -14.01
CA LEU A 293 4.65 2.14 -13.90
C LEU A 293 5.76 1.80 -12.90
N ARG A 294 5.41 1.31 -11.70
CA ARG A 294 6.38 0.94 -10.66
C ARG A 294 7.27 -0.22 -11.08
N GLU A 295 6.71 -1.24 -11.72
CA GLU A 295 7.51 -2.36 -12.26
C GLU A 295 8.56 -1.87 -13.25
N ARG A 296 8.18 -0.99 -14.18
CA ARG A 296 9.09 -0.43 -15.19
C ARG A 296 10.16 0.47 -14.57
N LEU A 297 9.77 1.36 -13.66
CA LEU A 297 10.70 2.25 -12.96
C LEU A 297 11.71 1.46 -12.12
N GLN A 298 11.24 0.42 -11.42
CA GLN A 298 12.12 -0.46 -10.64
C GLN A 298 13.10 -1.25 -11.52
N MET A 299 12.71 -1.63 -12.74
CA MET A 299 13.63 -2.29 -13.69
C MET A 299 14.78 -1.38 -14.13
N VAL A 300 14.57 -0.07 -14.15
CA VAL A 300 15.57 0.93 -14.56
C VAL A 300 16.21 1.66 -13.36
N ASP A 301 16.01 1.16 -12.14
CA ASP A 301 16.55 1.70 -10.90
C ASP A 301 16.20 3.19 -10.67
N LEU A 302 14.97 3.56 -11.01
CA LEU A 302 14.41 4.89 -10.75
C LEU A 302 13.44 4.86 -9.57
N ASP A 303 13.26 6.01 -8.93
CA ASP A 303 12.33 6.19 -7.82
C ASP A 303 10.89 5.80 -8.19
N VAL A 304 10.30 4.95 -7.36
CA VAL A 304 8.96 4.35 -7.50
C VAL A 304 7.92 4.94 -6.55
N ASP A 305 8.31 5.89 -5.68
CA ASP A 305 7.38 6.59 -4.77
C ASP A 305 6.70 7.81 -5.43
N GLY A 306 5.53 8.18 -4.94
CA GLY A 306 4.78 9.37 -5.36
C GLY A 306 3.50 9.07 -6.14
N SER A 307 2.91 10.15 -6.68
CA SER A 307 1.65 10.09 -7.42
C SER A 307 1.82 9.44 -8.80
N ARG A 308 0.69 9.07 -9.43
CA ARG A 308 0.70 8.52 -10.79
C ARG A 308 1.43 9.43 -11.78
N GLU A 309 1.16 10.73 -11.67
CA GLU A 309 1.70 11.76 -12.55
C GLU A 309 3.22 11.84 -12.42
N MET A 310 3.74 11.76 -11.20
CA MET A 310 5.19 11.73 -10.94
C MET A 310 5.86 10.50 -11.57
N LEU A 311 5.27 9.31 -11.39
CA LEU A 311 5.80 8.07 -11.96
C LEU A 311 5.78 8.09 -13.49
N LEU A 312 4.68 8.58 -14.07
CA LEU A 312 4.51 8.70 -15.51
C LEU A 312 5.48 9.73 -16.10
N GLU A 313 5.67 10.87 -15.45
CA GLU A 313 6.64 11.88 -15.89
C GLU A 313 8.07 11.33 -15.86
N ARG A 314 8.45 10.63 -14.78
CA ARG A 314 9.76 9.95 -14.70
C ARG A 314 9.96 8.95 -15.83
N TRP A 315 8.95 8.13 -16.10
CA TRP A 315 9.01 7.14 -17.18
C TRP A 315 9.13 7.80 -18.55
N LYS A 316 8.33 8.83 -18.83
CA LYS A 316 8.43 9.58 -20.08
C LYS A 316 9.82 10.21 -20.23
N ASN A 317 10.35 10.85 -19.18
CA ASN A 317 11.69 11.44 -19.23
C ASN A 317 12.78 10.41 -19.51
N HIS A 318 12.65 9.20 -18.94
CA HIS A 318 13.55 8.08 -19.23
C HIS A 318 13.49 7.63 -20.70
N LEU A 319 12.29 7.51 -21.28
CA LEU A 319 12.11 7.17 -22.70
C LEU A 319 12.71 8.23 -23.63
N HIS A 320 12.48 9.51 -23.34
CA HIS A 320 13.06 10.60 -24.13
C HIS A 320 14.59 10.58 -24.06
N SER A 321 15.18 10.43 -22.86
CA SER A 321 16.63 10.30 -22.68
C SER A 321 17.20 9.12 -23.48
N SER A 322 16.55 7.96 -23.39
CA SER A 322 16.95 6.75 -24.12
C SER A 322 16.93 6.96 -25.64
N SER A 323 15.87 7.60 -26.17
CA SER A 323 15.73 7.88 -27.60
C SER A 323 16.84 8.82 -28.14
N THR A 324 17.26 9.80 -27.34
CA THR A 324 18.29 10.79 -27.69
C THR A 324 19.70 10.18 -27.64
N THR A 325 19.92 9.20 -26.75
CA THR A 325 21.21 8.51 -26.62
C THR A 325 21.46 7.51 -27.76
N THR A 326 20.40 7.04 -28.43
CA THR A 326 20.50 6.24 -29.67
C THR A 326 20.88 7.04 -30.91
N THR A 327 20.97 8.37 -30.83
CA THR A 327 21.50 9.22 -31.90
C THR A 327 22.90 9.73 -31.54
N ASP A 328 23.91 9.28 -32.28
CA ASP A 328 25.30 9.74 -32.13
C ASP A 328 25.40 11.27 -32.36
N VAL A 329 26.48 11.91 -31.89
CA VAL A 329 26.82 13.35 -31.99
C VAL A 329 26.79 13.87 -33.44
N ALA A 330 26.70 12.98 -34.43
CA ALA A 330 26.56 13.27 -35.85
C ALA A 330 25.16 12.97 -36.46
N GLY A 331 24.14 12.69 -35.65
CA GLY A 331 22.74 12.53 -36.10
C GLY A 331 22.47 11.32 -37.00
N ARG A 332 23.21 10.22 -36.84
CA ARG A 332 22.96 8.97 -37.60
C ARG A 332 22.33 7.89 -36.71
N PRO A 333 21.31 7.17 -37.19
CA PRO A 333 20.73 6.04 -36.47
C PRO A 333 21.75 4.89 -36.39
N LEU A 334 22.01 4.41 -35.17
CA LEU A 334 22.83 3.22 -34.94
C LEU A 334 22.10 2.00 -35.51
N SER A 335 22.74 1.30 -36.45
CA SER A 335 22.21 0.09 -37.06
C SER A 335 22.14 -1.03 -36.01
N PRO A 336 21.10 -1.89 -36.02
CA PRO A 336 21.02 -3.01 -35.11
C PRO A 336 22.21 -3.95 -35.35
N ARG A 337 22.99 -4.20 -34.29
CA ARG A 337 24.05 -5.22 -34.29
C ARG A 337 23.37 -6.57 -34.49
N SER A 338 23.58 -7.15 -35.66
CA SER A 338 23.22 -8.55 -35.91
C SER A 338 24.33 -9.44 -35.36
N SER A 339 23.88 -10.53 -34.72
CA SER A 339 24.61 -11.70 -34.20
C SER A 339 24.97 -11.66 -32.73
#